data_AF-A0A560FUE0-F1
#
_entry.id   AF-A0A560FUE0-F1
#
_cell.length_a   1.000
_cell.length_b   1.000
_cell.length_c   1.000
_cell.angle_alpha   90.00
_cell.angle_beta   90.00
_cell.angle_gamma   90.00
#
_symmetry.space_group_name_H-M   'P 1'
#
loop_
_entity.id
_entity.type
_entity.pdbx_description
1 polymer ?
#
loop_
_entity_poly.entity_id
_entity_poly.type
_entity_poly.pdbx_seq_one_letter_code
_entity_poly.pdbx_strand_id
1 'polypeptide(L)'
;MTGPREGDISLVERWRTRIPSWRVFLERVQIDRRLAIYDLLPMIWTPRARDVAAAVVAFFQPKSPWPRPTNQARSWARDLAWQGLVPLPALDGEVAAEIRAYFQGVRCSDPFRPHLGAFPWDQPASDETNMGYYAVQDILAAPHVLTLLNDPTILDVAELYLGCKPVLDNIGCWWSYGDRPAAKGTQRYHRDWDSLKGFKLFFYLTDVGEEDGPHVFVRGSHRDPRLAVGKALSDEVVHRVFGADKVATVTGPAGTRFLADTFGFHKGQLPRAGRRLILTAQYNVHSSPHTPRQPWLPRDSHFDPDVNRRVMKRR
;
A
#
# COMPACT_ATOMS: atom_id res chain seq x y z
N MET A 1 -9.04 -6.59 36.83
CA MET A 1 -7.80 -7.09 36.19
C MET A 1 -8.21 -7.77 34.89
N THR A 2 -8.06 -7.09 33.75
CA THR A 2 -8.41 -7.67 32.43
C THR A 2 -7.26 -8.57 32.00
N GLY A 3 -7.53 -9.86 31.78
CA GLY A 3 -6.56 -10.81 31.21
C GLY A 3 -6.03 -10.35 29.84
N PRO A 4 -4.96 -10.98 29.34
CA PRO A 4 -4.38 -10.64 28.05
C PRO A 4 -5.47 -10.73 26.96
N ARG A 5 -5.60 -9.70 26.13
CA ARG A 5 -6.56 -9.70 25.03
C ARG A 5 -6.07 -10.71 23.99
N GLU A 6 -6.98 -11.43 23.37
CA GLU A 6 -6.65 -12.38 22.30
C GLU A 6 -5.85 -11.66 21.20
N GLY A 7 -4.59 -12.06 20.98
CA GLY A 7 -3.66 -11.38 20.06
C GLY A 7 -2.70 -10.35 20.68
N ASP A 8 -2.68 -10.17 22.01
CA ASP A 8 -1.65 -9.38 22.70
C ASP A 8 -0.30 -10.10 22.67
N ILE A 9 0.48 -9.84 21.62
CA ILE A 9 1.91 -10.12 21.60
C ILE A 9 2.58 -9.11 22.55
N SER A 10 3.45 -9.58 23.45
CA SER A 10 4.17 -8.71 24.38
C SER A 10 5.02 -7.66 23.64
N LEU A 11 5.28 -6.51 24.27
CA LEU A 11 6.11 -5.46 23.66
C LEU A 11 7.53 -5.98 23.32
N VAL A 12 8.03 -6.95 24.10
CA VAL A 12 9.30 -7.65 23.90
C VAL A 12 9.26 -8.55 22.66
N GLU A 13 8.21 -9.33 22.48
CA GLU A 13 8.05 -10.16 21.27
C GLU A 13 7.89 -9.30 20.02
N ARG A 14 7.18 -8.16 20.10
CA ARG A 14 7.10 -7.20 18.98
C ARG A 14 8.48 -6.64 18.63
N TRP A 15 9.27 -6.27 19.64
CA TRP A 15 10.64 -5.79 19.44
C TRP A 15 11.50 -6.83 18.71
N ARG A 16 11.43 -8.09 19.15
CA ARG A 16 12.19 -9.21 18.57
C ARG A 16 11.79 -9.58 17.14
N THR A 17 10.61 -9.19 16.64
CA THR A 17 10.20 -9.50 15.26
C THR A 17 10.99 -8.76 14.18
N ARG A 18 11.50 -7.54 14.47
CA ARG A 18 12.27 -6.73 13.51
C ARG A 18 13.66 -6.34 14.01
N ILE A 19 13.84 -6.22 15.33
CA ILE A 19 15.11 -5.82 15.95
C ILE A 19 15.57 -6.96 16.87
N PRO A 20 16.32 -7.94 16.33
CA PRO A 20 16.83 -9.05 17.15
C PRO A 20 17.90 -8.58 18.15
N SER A 21 18.64 -7.50 17.83
CA SER A 21 19.55 -6.81 18.76
C SER A 21 19.83 -5.37 18.30
N TRP A 22 20.31 -4.52 19.22
CA TRP A 22 20.74 -3.15 18.89
C TRP A 22 21.86 -3.10 17.86
N ARG A 23 22.78 -4.07 17.90
CA ARG A 23 23.86 -4.19 16.91
C ARG A 23 23.28 -4.42 15.50
N VAL A 24 22.36 -5.38 15.35
CA VAL A 24 21.72 -5.69 14.07
C VAL A 24 20.89 -4.51 13.56
N PHE A 25 20.20 -3.79 14.46
CA PHE A 25 19.50 -2.57 14.10
C PHE A 25 20.46 -1.50 13.53
N LEU A 26 21.57 -1.21 14.23
CA LEU A 26 22.54 -0.23 13.77
C LEU A 26 23.19 -0.62 12.43
N GLU A 27 23.55 -1.90 12.26
CA GLU A 27 24.08 -2.43 10.99
C GLU A 27 23.07 -2.24 9.84
N ARG A 28 21.79 -2.54 10.07
CA ARG A 28 20.72 -2.33 9.08
C ARG A 28 20.51 -0.85 8.76
N VAL A 29 20.54 0.03 9.75
CA VAL A 29 20.41 1.49 9.56
C VAL A 29 21.59 2.08 8.78
N GLN A 30 22.79 1.55 8.97
CA GLN A 30 23.97 1.94 8.17
C GLN A 30 23.82 1.50 6.71
N ILE A 31 23.28 0.30 6.47
CA ILE A 31 22.98 -0.20 5.13
C ILE A 31 21.88 0.63 4.46
N ASP A 32 20.81 0.95 5.19
CA ASP A 32 19.70 1.77 4.72
C ASP A 32 19.11 2.62 5.84
N ARG A 33 19.32 3.94 5.79
CA ARG A 33 18.80 4.85 6.83
C ARG A 33 17.27 4.79 6.96
N ARG A 34 16.55 4.33 5.94
CA ARG A 34 15.08 4.17 5.97
C ARG A 34 14.63 3.08 6.93
N LEU A 35 15.51 2.09 7.19
CA LEU A 35 15.25 1.03 8.15
C LEU A 35 15.16 1.55 9.59
N ALA A 36 15.72 2.74 9.87
CA ALA A 36 15.67 3.32 11.21
C ALA A 36 14.23 3.53 11.69
N ILE A 37 13.37 4.18 10.90
CA ILE A 37 11.96 4.34 11.28
C ILE A 37 11.21 3.02 11.10
N TYR A 38 11.43 2.33 9.98
CA TYR A 38 10.70 1.12 9.61
C TYR A 38 10.81 -0.02 10.64
N ASP A 39 12.01 -0.28 11.15
CA ASP A 39 12.23 -1.35 12.14
C ASP A 39 11.66 -0.96 13.52
N LEU A 40 11.48 0.34 13.81
CA LEU A 40 10.89 0.84 15.06
C LEU A 40 9.35 0.92 15.00
N LEU A 41 8.71 0.82 13.82
CA LEU A 41 7.25 0.93 13.67
C LEU A 41 6.45 0.01 14.61
N PRO A 42 6.84 -1.26 14.88
CA PRO A 42 6.12 -2.13 15.80
C PRO A 42 6.11 -1.63 17.26
N MET A 43 6.99 -0.70 17.65
CA MET A 43 6.94 -0.06 18.96
C MET A 43 5.94 1.10 18.99
N ILE A 44 5.78 1.79 17.87
CA ILE A 44 4.80 2.86 17.67
C ILE A 44 3.57 2.25 17.00
N TRP A 45 2.92 1.33 17.71
CA TRP A 45 1.91 0.46 17.09
C TRP A 45 0.48 0.98 17.20
N THR A 46 0.17 1.81 18.20
CA THR A 46 -1.18 2.34 18.35
C THR A 46 -1.44 3.43 17.31
N PRO A 47 -2.66 3.53 16.76
CA PRO A 47 -3.01 4.59 15.80
C PRO A 47 -2.64 5.99 16.30
N ARG A 48 -2.97 6.31 17.57
CA ARG A 48 -2.68 7.61 18.17
C ARG A 48 -1.17 7.90 18.27
N ALA A 49 -0.36 6.93 18.69
CA ALA A 49 1.09 7.14 18.77
C ALA A 49 1.71 7.34 17.38
N ARG A 50 1.19 6.63 16.37
CA ARG A 50 1.60 6.75 14.97
C ARG A 50 1.28 8.13 14.42
N ASP A 51 0.06 8.64 14.65
CA ASP A 51 -0.35 9.98 14.25
C ASP A 51 0.52 11.07 14.89
N VAL A 52 0.84 10.97 16.19
CA VAL A 52 1.71 11.93 16.88
C VAL A 52 3.13 11.90 16.29
N ALA A 53 3.72 10.72 16.13
CA ALA A 53 5.04 10.57 15.53
C ALA A 53 5.07 11.07 14.08
N ALA A 54 4.02 10.78 13.30
CA ALA A 54 3.88 11.27 11.93
C ALA A 54 3.79 12.80 11.88
N ALA A 55 3.04 13.44 12.79
CA ALA A 55 2.94 14.90 12.84
C ALA A 55 4.30 15.56 13.12
N VAL A 56 5.10 14.98 14.03
CA VAL A 56 6.47 15.45 14.30
C VAL A 56 7.34 15.29 13.04
N VAL A 57 7.26 14.16 12.35
CA VAL A 57 8.02 13.96 11.10
C VAL A 57 7.57 14.94 10.02
N ALA A 58 6.26 15.10 9.81
CA ALA A 58 5.65 15.99 8.83
C ALA A 58 6.05 17.46 9.05
N PHE A 59 6.24 17.89 10.30
CA PHE A 59 6.72 19.23 10.62
C PHE A 59 8.03 19.57 9.89
N PHE A 60 8.96 18.61 9.83
CA PHE A 60 10.26 18.77 9.15
C PHE A 60 10.27 18.40 7.67
N GLN A 61 9.14 17.98 7.10
CA GLN A 61 9.04 17.68 5.68
C GLN A 61 8.65 18.91 4.85
N PRO A 62 9.02 18.94 3.54
CA PRO A 62 8.56 19.95 2.60
C PRO A 62 7.05 20.08 2.58
N LYS A 63 6.56 21.31 2.34
CA LYS A 63 5.15 21.66 2.21
C LYS A 63 4.96 22.47 0.95
N SER A 64 3.81 22.37 0.31
CA SER A 64 3.46 23.21 -0.81
C SER A 64 3.33 24.66 -0.34
N PRO A 65 3.93 25.63 -1.04
CA PRO A 65 3.72 27.03 -0.73
C PRO A 65 2.29 27.40 -1.12
N TRP A 66 1.49 27.87 -0.15
CA TRP A 66 0.11 28.33 -0.36
C TRP A 66 -0.83 27.27 -0.98
N PRO A 67 -1.04 26.12 -0.32
CA PRO A 67 -1.87 25.05 -0.87
C PRO A 67 -3.31 25.54 -1.07
N ARG A 68 -3.87 25.28 -2.25
CA ARG A 68 -5.27 25.61 -2.61
C ARG A 68 -6.05 24.35 -2.97
N PRO A 69 -6.20 23.39 -2.04
CA PRO A 69 -6.86 22.14 -2.34
C PRO A 69 -8.33 22.36 -2.63
N THR A 70 -8.83 21.64 -3.64
CA THR A 70 -10.23 21.67 -4.04
C THR A 70 -11.15 21.17 -2.92
N ASN A 71 -12.44 21.53 -2.99
CA ASN A 71 -13.43 20.99 -2.05
C ASN A 71 -13.50 19.46 -2.10
N GLN A 72 -13.29 18.89 -3.28
CA GLN A 72 -13.24 17.45 -3.47
C GLN A 72 -12.08 16.81 -2.70
N ALA A 73 -10.87 17.37 -2.83
CA ALA A 73 -9.70 16.89 -2.08
C ALA A 73 -9.90 16.99 -0.56
N ARG A 74 -10.52 18.08 -0.09
CA ARG A 74 -10.86 18.24 1.34
C ARG A 74 -11.85 17.17 1.82
N SER A 75 -12.88 16.87 1.02
CA SER A 75 -13.84 15.81 1.36
C SER A 75 -13.16 14.46 1.42
N TRP A 76 -12.37 14.10 0.39
CA TRP A 76 -11.67 12.82 0.35
C TRP A 76 -10.65 12.67 1.48
N ALA A 77 -9.90 13.72 1.83
CA ALA A 77 -8.98 13.68 2.96
C ALA A 77 -9.71 13.45 4.30
N ARG A 78 -10.86 14.10 4.50
CA ARG A 78 -11.71 13.88 5.69
C ARG A 78 -12.26 12.45 5.71
N ASP A 79 -12.76 11.96 4.59
CA ASP A 79 -13.37 10.63 4.50
C ASP A 79 -12.31 9.54 4.67
N LEU A 80 -11.09 9.75 4.16
CA LEU A 80 -9.94 8.88 4.41
C LEU A 80 -9.56 8.88 5.90
N ALA A 81 -9.49 10.06 6.54
CA ALA A 81 -9.24 10.17 7.97
C ALA A 81 -10.33 9.51 8.83
N TRP A 82 -11.60 9.57 8.40
CA TRP A 82 -12.68 9.00 9.18
C TRP A 82 -12.86 7.50 8.93
N GLN A 83 -12.99 7.10 7.66
CA GLN A 83 -13.38 5.76 7.21
C GLN A 83 -12.19 4.88 6.82
N GLY A 84 -11.05 5.47 6.44
CA GLY A 84 -9.87 4.73 5.97
C GLY A 84 -10.00 4.17 4.55
N LEU A 85 -11.15 4.35 3.88
CA LEU A 85 -11.40 3.89 2.51
C LEU A 85 -12.28 4.91 1.77
N VAL A 86 -11.81 5.38 0.62
CA VAL A 86 -12.47 6.40 -0.21
C VAL A 86 -12.56 5.92 -1.65
N PRO A 87 -13.75 5.63 -2.19
CA PRO A 87 -13.93 5.38 -3.62
C PRO A 87 -13.70 6.68 -4.41
N LEU A 88 -13.12 6.55 -5.59
CA LEU A 88 -12.82 7.66 -6.48
C LEU A 88 -13.57 7.49 -7.82
N PRO A 89 -13.75 8.56 -8.61
CA PRO A 89 -14.22 8.44 -9.99
C PRO A 89 -13.33 7.49 -10.78
N ALA A 90 -13.93 6.56 -11.53
CA ALA A 90 -13.20 5.60 -12.34
C ALA A 90 -12.33 6.30 -13.39
N LEU A 91 -11.26 5.62 -13.79
CA LEU A 91 -10.50 6.00 -14.99
C LEU A 91 -11.35 5.82 -16.25
N ASP A 92 -10.92 6.48 -17.31
CA ASP A 92 -11.35 6.11 -18.66
C ASP A 92 -11.01 4.63 -18.92
N GLY A 93 -11.95 3.91 -19.52
CA GLY A 93 -11.79 2.51 -19.88
C GLY A 93 -10.63 2.27 -20.85
N GLU A 94 -10.36 3.22 -21.75
CA GLU A 94 -9.22 3.14 -22.68
C GLU A 94 -7.88 3.22 -21.92
N VAL A 95 -7.76 4.15 -20.98
CA VAL A 95 -6.54 4.29 -20.15
C VAL A 95 -6.27 3.01 -19.37
N ALA A 96 -7.28 2.42 -18.74
CA ALA A 96 -7.12 1.15 -18.02
C ALA A 96 -6.74 -0.01 -18.95
N ALA A 97 -7.33 -0.05 -20.15
CA ALA A 97 -7.03 -1.07 -21.16
C ALA A 97 -5.61 -0.95 -21.71
N GLU A 98 -5.10 0.26 -21.97
CA GLU A 98 -3.74 0.51 -22.44
C GLU A 98 -2.69 0.09 -21.40
N ILE A 99 -2.91 0.44 -20.12
CA ILE A 99 -2.03 0.00 -19.02
C ILE A 99 -2.03 -1.52 -18.92
N ARG A 100 -3.21 -2.17 -19.00
CA ARG A 100 -3.31 -3.63 -18.98
C ARG A 100 -2.56 -4.26 -20.16
N ALA A 101 -2.77 -3.74 -21.37
CA ALA A 101 -2.12 -4.25 -22.59
C ALA A 101 -0.59 -4.17 -22.49
N TYR A 102 -0.06 -3.05 -21.95
CA TYR A 102 1.36 -2.91 -21.65
C TYR A 102 1.85 -4.05 -20.74
N PHE A 103 1.20 -4.26 -19.59
CA PHE A 103 1.63 -5.29 -18.64
C PHE A 103 1.47 -6.72 -19.18
N GLN A 104 0.50 -6.97 -20.07
CA GLN A 104 0.39 -8.26 -20.76
C GLN A 104 1.58 -8.54 -21.70
N GLY A 105 2.26 -7.50 -22.18
CA GLY A 105 3.50 -7.61 -22.96
C GLY A 105 4.77 -7.74 -22.13
N VAL A 106 4.71 -7.53 -20.81
CA VAL A 106 5.85 -7.59 -19.89
C VAL A 106 5.81 -8.88 -19.08
N ARG A 107 6.97 -9.49 -18.81
CA ARG A 107 7.06 -10.67 -17.93
C ARG A 107 6.98 -10.23 -16.47
N CYS A 108 6.25 -10.99 -15.66
CA CYS A 108 6.19 -10.79 -14.21
C CYS A 108 7.02 -11.86 -13.49
N SER A 109 7.20 -11.73 -12.17
CA SER A 109 7.92 -12.72 -11.36
C SER A 109 7.28 -12.91 -9.99
N ASP A 110 7.58 -14.02 -9.32
CA ASP A 110 7.22 -14.22 -7.92
C ASP A 110 8.40 -13.78 -7.03
N PRO A 111 8.33 -12.62 -6.36
CA PRO A 111 9.43 -12.13 -5.53
C PRO A 111 9.67 -13.00 -4.29
N PHE A 112 8.70 -13.84 -3.90
CA PHE A 112 8.85 -14.77 -2.78
C PHE A 112 9.51 -16.09 -3.22
N ARG A 113 9.54 -16.38 -4.53
CA ARG A 113 10.18 -17.57 -5.12
C ARG A 113 11.01 -17.19 -6.34
N PRO A 114 12.10 -16.42 -6.15
CA PRO A 114 12.91 -15.87 -7.24
C PRO A 114 13.57 -16.93 -8.13
N HIS A 115 13.76 -18.16 -7.62
CA HIS A 115 14.31 -19.29 -8.38
C HIS A 115 13.42 -19.73 -9.57
N LEU A 116 12.14 -19.37 -9.59
CA LEU A 116 11.22 -19.67 -10.69
C LEU A 116 11.45 -18.77 -11.92
N GLY A 117 12.23 -17.71 -11.78
CA GLY A 117 12.46 -16.74 -12.84
C GLY A 117 11.22 -15.93 -13.22
N ALA A 118 11.32 -15.19 -14.32
CA ALA A 118 10.21 -14.40 -14.85
C ALA A 118 9.33 -15.26 -15.77
N PHE A 119 8.02 -15.01 -15.76
CA PHE A 119 7.01 -15.76 -16.52
C PHE A 119 5.96 -14.83 -17.18
N PRO A 120 5.29 -15.28 -18.27
CA PRO A 120 4.17 -14.55 -18.85
C PRO A 120 3.01 -14.40 -17.87
N TRP A 121 2.26 -13.30 -17.99
CA TRP A 121 1.13 -12.98 -17.11
C TRP A 121 0.00 -14.02 -17.10
N ASP A 122 -0.11 -14.86 -18.12
CA ASP A 122 -1.16 -15.88 -18.27
C ASP A 122 -0.67 -17.30 -17.98
N GLN A 123 0.65 -17.45 -17.73
CA GLN A 123 1.31 -18.73 -17.46
C GLN A 123 2.14 -18.63 -16.17
N PRO A 124 1.47 -18.58 -15.01
CA PRO A 124 2.17 -18.56 -13.72
C PRO A 124 3.12 -19.75 -13.59
N ALA A 125 4.33 -19.52 -13.09
CA ALA A 125 5.39 -20.54 -13.05
C ALA A 125 5.08 -21.80 -12.21
N SER A 126 3.99 -21.80 -11.44
CA SER A 126 3.57 -22.89 -10.56
C SER A 126 2.13 -22.64 -10.09
N ASP A 127 1.38 -23.70 -9.79
CA ASP A 127 0.06 -23.62 -9.14
C ASP A 127 0.11 -23.09 -7.70
N GLU A 128 1.31 -22.97 -7.13
CA GLU A 128 1.50 -22.29 -5.85
C GLU A 128 1.72 -20.78 -6.01
N THR A 129 1.81 -20.26 -7.24
CA THR A 129 1.96 -18.84 -7.56
C THR A 129 0.64 -18.12 -7.48
N ASN A 130 0.37 -17.53 -6.32
CA ASN A 130 -0.83 -16.72 -6.11
C ASN A 130 -0.71 -15.35 -6.77
N MET A 131 0.51 -14.79 -6.89
CA MET A 131 0.72 -13.44 -7.40
C MET A 131 1.98 -13.35 -8.28
N GLY A 132 1.88 -12.60 -9.37
CA GLY A 132 2.99 -12.29 -10.27
C GLY A 132 3.22 -10.78 -10.35
N TYR A 133 4.36 -10.31 -9.86
CA TYR A 133 4.69 -8.90 -9.69
C TYR A 133 5.56 -8.37 -10.83
N TYR A 134 5.33 -7.11 -11.19
CA TYR A 134 6.19 -6.36 -12.10
C TYR A 134 7.26 -5.60 -11.31
N ALA A 135 8.44 -5.43 -11.92
CA ALA A 135 9.48 -4.63 -11.30
C ALA A 135 9.13 -3.14 -11.38
N VAL A 136 9.59 -2.34 -10.42
CA VAL A 136 9.21 -0.93 -10.32
C VAL A 136 9.56 -0.14 -11.59
N GLN A 137 10.69 -0.44 -12.24
CA GLN A 137 11.09 0.23 -13.47
C GLN A 137 10.11 -0.01 -14.62
N ASP A 138 9.57 -1.22 -14.73
CA ASP A 138 8.56 -1.55 -15.75
C ASP A 138 7.24 -0.84 -15.42
N ILE A 139 6.90 -0.73 -14.14
CA ILE A 139 5.70 -0.01 -13.71
C ILE A 139 5.80 1.48 -14.04
N LEU A 140 6.96 2.10 -13.80
CA LEU A 140 7.18 3.52 -14.09
C LEU A 140 7.27 3.81 -15.60
N ALA A 141 7.62 2.81 -16.42
CA ALA A 141 7.67 2.91 -17.87
C ALA A 141 6.31 2.69 -18.55
N ALA A 142 5.32 2.14 -17.82
CA ALA A 142 3.99 1.91 -18.35
C ALA A 142 3.28 3.23 -18.74
N PRO A 143 2.47 3.23 -19.82
CA PRO A 143 1.73 4.42 -20.24
C PRO A 143 0.82 4.92 -19.12
N HIS A 144 0.63 6.24 -19.03
CA HIS A 144 -0.23 6.94 -18.05
C HIS A 144 0.14 6.81 -16.58
N VAL A 145 0.88 5.78 -16.15
CA VAL A 145 1.11 5.47 -14.73
C VAL A 145 1.70 6.65 -13.98
N LEU A 146 2.79 7.24 -14.46
CA LEU A 146 3.41 8.39 -13.78
C LEU A 146 2.47 9.58 -13.62
N THR A 147 1.66 9.88 -14.64
CA THR A 147 0.67 10.95 -14.60
C THR A 147 -0.41 10.65 -13.55
N LEU A 148 -0.90 9.41 -13.51
CA LEU A 148 -1.91 8.99 -12.53
C LEU A 148 -1.40 9.03 -11.09
N LEU A 149 -0.14 8.63 -10.87
CA LEU A 149 0.49 8.68 -9.54
C LEU A 149 0.81 10.10 -9.08
N ASN A 150 0.80 11.08 -9.99
CA ASN A 150 1.00 12.49 -9.72
C ASN A 150 -0.27 13.33 -9.95
N ASP A 151 -1.46 12.71 -9.90
CA ASP A 151 -2.74 13.40 -9.99
C ASP A 151 -2.80 14.54 -8.94
N PRO A 152 -2.94 15.82 -9.35
CA PRO A 152 -2.89 16.95 -8.43
C PRO A 152 -3.92 16.87 -7.30
N THR A 153 -5.11 16.32 -7.57
CA THR A 153 -6.16 16.19 -6.55
C THR A 153 -5.78 15.15 -5.51
N ILE A 154 -5.11 14.06 -5.93
CA ILE A 154 -4.62 13.04 -5.00
C ILE A 154 -3.43 13.57 -4.19
N LEU A 155 -2.55 14.36 -4.79
CA LEU A 155 -1.45 15.01 -4.07
C LEU A 155 -1.97 16.02 -3.03
N ASP A 156 -3.03 16.76 -3.35
CA ASP A 156 -3.74 17.62 -2.39
C ASP A 156 -4.34 16.81 -1.23
N VAL A 157 -5.00 15.69 -1.52
CA VAL A 157 -5.50 14.77 -0.48
C VAL A 157 -4.35 14.29 0.40
N ALA A 158 -3.22 13.92 -0.21
CA ALA A 158 -2.07 13.41 0.50
C ALA A 158 -1.46 14.45 1.43
N GLU A 159 -1.27 15.68 0.95
CA GLU A 159 -0.73 16.75 1.78
C GLU A 159 -1.66 17.14 2.93
N LEU A 160 -2.98 17.18 2.68
CA LEU A 160 -3.99 17.37 3.73
C LEU A 160 -3.98 16.23 4.77
N TYR A 161 -3.82 14.98 4.32
CA TYR A 161 -3.86 13.81 5.19
C TYR A 161 -2.59 13.65 6.04
N LEU A 162 -1.44 13.95 5.45
CA LEU A 162 -0.12 13.72 6.05
C LEU A 162 0.44 14.96 6.76
N GLY A 163 -0.03 16.17 6.41
CA GLY A 163 0.48 17.44 6.93
C GLY A 163 1.77 17.92 6.26
N CYS A 164 2.17 17.29 5.15
CA CYS A 164 3.33 17.65 4.34
C CYS A 164 3.21 17.06 2.93
N LYS A 165 4.07 17.49 2.00
CA LYS A 165 4.19 16.81 0.70
C LYS A 165 4.45 15.31 0.93
N PRO A 166 3.71 14.41 0.26
CA PRO A 166 3.90 12.97 0.43
C PRO A 166 5.24 12.52 -0.13
N VAL A 167 5.67 11.32 0.25
CA VAL A 167 6.63 10.52 -0.50
C VAL A 167 5.86 9.49 -1.31
N LEU A 168 5.99 9.53 -2.64
CA LEU A 168 5.54 8.45 -3.50
C LEU A 168 6.49 7.25 -3.34
N ASP A 169 5.96 6.13 -2.87
CA ASP A 169 6.73 4.94 -2.49
C ASP A 169 5.87 3.67 -2.65
N ASN A 170 6.45 2.49 -2.39
CA ASN A 170 5.80 1.17 -2.43
C ASN A 170 4.90 0.99 -3.67
N ILE A 171 5.44 1.35 -4.84
CA ILE A 171 4.75 1.23 -6.12
C ILE A 171 4.75 -0.25 -6.52
N GLY A 172 3.57 -0.78 -6.83
CA GLY A 172 3.39 -2.19 -7.14
C GLY A 172 2.34 -2.37 -8.22
N CYS A 173 2.58 -3.34 -9.10
CA CYS A 173 1.61 -3.82 -10.07
C CYS A 173 1.73 -5.34 -10.11
N TRP A 174 0.63 -6.06 -9.98
CA TRP A 174 0.69 -7.52 -9.97
C TRP A 174 -0.63 -8.17 -10.39
N TRP A 175 -0.49 -9.35 -10.99
CA TRP A 175 -1.59 -10.28 -11.18
C TRP A 175 -1.83 -11.07 -9.90
N SER A 176 -3.09 -11.26 -9.53
CA SER A 176 -3.54 -12.28 -8.58
C SER A 176 -4.19 -13.40 -9.37
N TYR A 177 -3.78 -14.64 -9.16
CA TYR A 177 -4.27 -15.82 -9.88
C TYR A 177 -5.32 -16.57 -9.07
N GLY A 178 -6.42 -16.96 -9.72
CA GLY A 178 -7.42 -17.86 -9.16
C GLY A 178 -6.99 -19.33 -9.22
N ASP A 179 -7.89 -20.22 -8.79
CA ASP A 179 -7.64 -21.67 -8.75
C ASP A 179 -6.36 -22.01 -7.98
N ARG A 180 -6.18 -21.36 -6.82
CA ARG A 180 -5.06 -21.58 -5.90
C ARG A 180 -5.52 -22.29 -4.64
N PRO A 181 -4.68 -23.16 -4.05
CA PRO A 181 -5.09 -24.00 -2.94
C PRO A 181 -5.43 -23.22 -1.67
N ALA A 182 -4.79 -22.07 -1.43
CA ALA A 182 -5.02 -21.26 -0.24
C ALA A 182 -4.57 -19.81 -0.43
N ALA A 183 -5.22 -18.89 0.27
CA ALA A 183 -4.82 -17.49 0.38
C ALA A 183 -3.48 -17.36 1.13
N LYS A 184 -2.56 -16.55 0.59
CA LYS A 184 -1.21 -16.34 1.15
C LYS A 184 -0.97 -14.87 1.45
N GLY A 185 -0.14 -14.60 2.47
CA GLY A 185 0.35 -13.26 2.79
C GLY A 185 -0.76 -12.19 2.85
N THR A 186 -0.69 -11.21 1.95
CA THR A 186 -1.59 -10.06 1.83
C THR A 186 -3.02 -10.40 1.38
N GLN A 187 -3.27 -11.67 1.03
CA GLN A 187 -4.62 -12.17 0.73
C GLN A 187 -5.44 -12.54 1.97
N ARG A 188 -4.83 -12.45 3.14
CA ARG A 188 -5.48 -12.57 4.46
C ARG A 188 -5.46 -11.20 5.15
N TYR A 189 -6.36 -10.99 6.12
CA TYR A 189 -6.47 -9.69 6.77
C TYR A 189 -5.17 -9.29 7.47
N HIS A 190 -4.66 -8.10 7.16
CA HIS A 190 -3.41 -7.59 7.73
C HIS A 190 -3.46 -6.07 7.84
N ARG A 191 -2.44 -5.53 8.51
CA ARG A 191 -2.09 -4.10 8.49
C ARG A 191 -0.75 -3.94 7.81
N ASP A 192 -0.61 -2.90 7.01
CA ASP A 192 0.66 -2.51 6.43
C ASP A 192 1.48 -1.72 7.45
N TRP A 193 2.71 -2.16 7.65
CA TRP A 193 3.67 -1.56 8.58
C TRP A 193 4.81 -0.91 7.80
N ASP A 194 4.42 -0.10 6.82
CA ASP A 194 5.32 0.44 5.79
C ASP A 194 5.82 1.86 6.15
N SER A 195 4.98 2.66 6.80
CA SER A 195 5.28 4.04 7.23
C SER A 195 4.59 4.35 8.57
N LEU A 196 4.95 5.46 9.23
CA LEU A 196 4.22 6.00 10.39
C LEU A 196 2.78 6.39 10.02
N LYS A 197 2.61 7.02 8.86
CA LYS A 197 1.31 7.41 8.31
C LYS A 197 1.42 7.46 6.79
N GLY A 198 0.41 6.90 6.14
CA GLY A 198 0.33 6.83 4.70
C GLY A 198 -0.97 6.20 4.25
N PHE A 199 -1.22 6.23 2.95
CA PHE A 199 -2.32 5.50 2.33
C PHE A 199 -1.90 5.05 0.95
N LYS A 200 -2.60 4.05 0.42
CA LYS A 200 -2.40 3.54 -0.94
C LYS A 200 -3.52 4.01 -1.85
N LEU A 201 -3.15 4.38 -3.06
CA LEU A 201 -4.05 4.51 -4.21
C LEU A 201 -4.02 3.19 -4.96
N PHE A 202 -5.20 2.63 -5.21
CA PHE A 202 -5.40 1.38 -5.94
C PHE A 202 -6.13 1.65 -7.25
N PHE A 203 -5.78 0.87 -8.27
CA PHE A 203 -6.48 0.79 -9.55
C PHE A 203 -6.72 -0.67 -9.89
N TYR A 204 -7.94 -1.00 -10.31
CA TYR A 204 -8.24 -2.24 -11.00
C TYR A 204 -8.00 -2.05 -12.49
N LEU A 205 -7.19 -2.93 -13.08
CA LEU A 205 -6.90 -2.95 -14.52
C LEU A 205 -7.65 -4.08 -15.24
N THR A 206 -8.40 -4.86 -14.48
CA THR A 206 -9.40 -5.84 -14.93
C THR A 206 -10.73 -5.55 -14.25
N ASP A 207 -11.81 -6.13 -14.76
CA ASP A 207 -13.07 -6.15 -14.03
C ASP A 207 -12.90 -6.99 -12.76
N VAL A 208 -13.58 -6.58 -11.68
CA VAL A 208 -13.49 -7.23 -10.37
C VAL A 208 -14.87 -7.31 -9.75
N GLY A 209 -15.48 -8.49 -9.76
CA GLY A 209 -16.63 -8.85 -8.95
C GLY A 209 -16.25 -9.45 -7.60
N GLU A 210 -17.24 -10.02 -6.91
CA GLU A 210 -17.08 -10.63 -5.57
C GLU A 210 -16.13 -11.82 -5.55
N GLU A 211 -16.06 -12.58 -6.66
CA GLU A 211 -15.24 -13.79 -6.77
C GLU A 211 -13.89 -13.55 -7.47
N ASP A 212 -13.67 -12.36 -8.03
CA ASP A 212 -12.46 -12.01 -8.79
C ASP A 212 -11.32 -11.51 -7.89
N GLY A 213 -11.42 -11.81 -6.60
CA GLY A 213 -10.47 -11.45 -5.56
C GLY A 213 -10.46 -9.97 -5.23
N PRO A 214 -11.59 -9.35 -4.87
CA PRO A 214 -11.67 -7.93 -4.55
C PRO A 214 -10.81 -7.52 -3.36
N HIS A 215 -10.49 -6.23 -3.26
CA HIS A 215 -9.94 -5.64 -2.04
C HIS A 215 -11.05 -5.55 -1.00
N VAL A 216 -10.78 -6.05 0.19
CA VAL A 216 -11.67 -5.99 1.34
C VAL A 216 -11.02 -5.16 2.43
N PHE A 217 -11.76 -4.22 3.01
CA PHE A 217 -11.26 -3.27 3.99
C PHE A 217 -12.25 -3.12 5.16
N VAL A 218 -11.74 -3.03 6.38
CA VAL A 218 -12.57 -2.78 7.57
C VAL A 218 -12.58 -1.30 7.89
N ARG A 219 -13.69 -0.61 7.61
CA ARG A 219 -13.82 0.84 7.79
C ARG A 219 -13.54 1.28 9.23
N GLY A 220 -12.73 2.33 9.38
CA GLY A 220 -12.34 2.91 10.66
C GLY A 220 -11.29 2.10 11.46
N SER A 221 -10.91 0.90 11.01
CA SER A 221 -9.98 0.03 11.74
C SER A 221 -8.54 0.57 11.79
N HIS A 222 -8.15 1.46 10.88
CA HIS A 222 -6.86 2.18 10.91
C HIS A 222 -6.71 3.04 12.16
N ARG A 223 -7.83 3.47 12.77
CA ARG A 223 -7.88 4.25 14.00
C ARG A 223 -8.18 3.45 15.26
N ASP A 224 -8.35 2.15 15.12
CA ASP A 224 -8.76 1.27 16.20
C ASP A 224 -7.59 0.41 16.72
N PRO A 225 -7.21 0.49 18.00
CA PRO A 225 -6.09 -0.25 18.56
C PRO A 225 -6.44 -1.67 19.02
N ARG A 226 -7.69 -2.15 18.89
CA ARG A 226 -8.13 -3.42 19.50
C ARG A 226 -7.38 -4.64 18.99
N LEU A 227 -6.89 -4.61 17.76
CA LEU A 227 -6.00 -5.64 17.19
C LEU A 227 -4.70 -5.00 16.71
N ALA A 228 -3.61 -5.38 17.38
CA ALA A 228 -2.28 -4.80 17.25
C ALA A 228 -1.38 -5.49 16.22
N VAL A 229 -1.79 -6.64 15.70
CA VAL A 229 -0.90 -7.57 14.99
C VAL A 229 -0.79 -7.26 13.50
N GLY A 230 0.44 -7.32 12.99
CA GLY A 230 0.79 -7.18 11.57
C GLY A 230 0.84 -8.49 10.79
N LYS A 231 0.27 -9.57 11.32
CA LYS A 231 0.21 -10.87 10.63
C LYS A 231 -1.19 -11.10 10.07
N ALA A 232 -1.24 -11.88 9.00
CA ALA A 232 -2.44 -12.40 8.38
C ALA A 232 -3.39 -13.07 9.39
N LEU A 233 -4.49 -12.39 9.72
CA LEU A 233 -5.58 -12.86 10.57
C LEU A 233 -6.65 -13.60 9.77
N SER A 234 -7.40 -14.47 10.46
CA SER A 234 -8.60 -15.08 9.89
C SER A 234 -9.77 -14.09 9.88
N ASP A 235 -10.72 -14.35 8.98
CA ASP A 235 -11.93 -13.53 8.84
C ASP A 235 -12.74 -13.51 10.13
N GLU A 236 -12.86 -14.65 10.81
CA GLU A 236 -13.64 -14.81 12.04
C GLU A 236 -13.13 -13.89 13.15
N VAL A 237 -11.81 -13.78 13.31
CA VAL A 237 -11.19 -12.91 14.33
C VAL A 237 -11.50 -11.44 14.03
N VAL A 238 -11.33 -11.03 12.78
CA VAL A 238 -11.54 -9.63 12.37
C VAL A 238 -13.01 -9.25 12.48
N HIS A 239 -13.92 -10.10 11.99
CA HIS A 239 -15.36 -9.84 12.03
C HIS A 239 -15.90 -9.84 13.46
N ARG A 240 -15.41 -10.71 14.34
CA ARG A 240 -15.76 -10.72 15.77
C ARG A 240 -15.39 -9.41 16.46
N VAL A 241 -14.25 -8.81 16.14
CA VAL A 241 -13.78 -7.58 16.79
C VAL A 241 -14.46 -6.33 16.21
N PHE A 242 -14.54 -6.22 14.88
CA PHE A 242 -14.96 -4.97 14.25
C PHE A 242 -16.42 -4.94 13.83
N GLY A 243 -17.06 -6.10 13.68
CA GLY A 243 -18.39 -6.24 13.11
C GLY A 243 -18.34 -6.38 11.58
N ALA A 244 -19.21 -7.23 11.03
CA ALA A 244 -19.33 -7.43 9.59
C ALA A 244 -19.90 -6.19 8.87
N ASP A 245 -20.65 -5.34 9.57
CA ASP A 245 -21.22 -4.08 9.07
C ASP A 245 -20.16 -3.06 8.63
N LYS A 246 -18.94 -3.18 9.15
CA LYS A 246 -17.81 -2.31 8.79
C LYS A 246 -16.95 -2.84 7.66
N VAL A 247 -17.20 -4.07 7.22
CA VAL A 247 -16.45 -4.70 6.14
C VAL A 247 -16.97 -4.14 4.81
N ALA A 248 -16.07 -3.53 4.05
CA ALA A 248 -16.34 -3.03 2.72
C ALA A 248 -15.55 -3.84 1.70
N THR A 249 -16.25 -4.40 0.73
CA THR A 249 -15.67 -5.04 -0.45
C THR A 249 -15.68 -4.04 -1.60
N VAL A 250 -14.55 -3.86 -2.27
CA VAL A 250 -14.43 -2.98 -3.42
C VAL A 250 -14.48 -3.82 -4.69
N THR A 251 -15.60 -3.73 -5.40
CA THR A 251 -15.83 -4.32 -6.72
C THR A 251 -16.03 -3.20 -7.75
N GLY A 252 -15.86 -3.54 -9.03
CA GLY A 252 -16.13 -2.61 -10.13
C GLY A 252 -15.41 -3.02 -11.41
N PRO A 253 -15.74 -2.37 -12.54
CA PRO A 253 -15.07 -2.62 -13.81
C PRO A 253 -13.61 -2.16 -13.79
N ALA A 254 -12.84 -2.56 -14.80
CA ALA A 254 -11.53 -2.01 -15.08
C ALA A 254 -11.58 -0.47 -15.11
N GLY A 255 -10.59 0.17 -14.49
CA GLY A 255 -10.57 1.61 -14.25
C GLY A 255 -11.09 2.03 -12.88
N THR A 256 -11.75 1.13 -12.13
CA THR A 256 -12.12 1.39 -10.73
C THR A 256 -10.89 1.74 -9.91
N ARG A 257 -10.97 2.85 -9.14
CA ARG A 257 -9.88 3.29 -8.27
C ARG A 257 -10.38 3.81 -6.92
N PHE A 258 -9.52 3.69 -5.92
CA PHE A 258 -9.86 4.05 -4.53
C PHE A 258 -8.61 4.31 -3.70
N LEU A 259 -8.77 5.08 -2.62
CA LEU A 259 -7.76 5.29 -1.59
C LEU A 259 -8.05 4.41 -0.38
N ALA A 260 -7.02 3.80 0.21
CA ALA A 260 -7.15 3.15 1.51
C ALA A 260 -5.95 3.43 2.41
N ASP A 261 -6.21 3.81 3.67
CA ASP A 261 -5.18 3.78 4.71
C ASP A 261 -4.96 2.32 5.12
N THR A 262 -3.93 1.71 4.54
CA THR A 262 -3.64 0.29 4.72
C THR A 262 -3.01 -0.05 6.07
N PHE A 263 -2.83 0.93 6.97
CA PHE A 263 -2.71 0.60 8.37
C PHE A 263 -4.02 0.01 8.91
N GLY A 264 -5.18 0.30 8.31
CA GLY A 264 -6.44 -0.40 8.57
C GLY A 264 -6.39 -1.88 8.15
N PHE A 265 -7.21 -2.71 8.78
CA PHE A 265 -7.31 -4.12 8.42
C PHE A 265 -7.90 -4.27 7.02
N HIS A 266 -7.14 -4.95 6.18
CA HIS A 266 -7.51 -5.15 4.78
C HIS A 266 -6.89 -6.42 4.22
N LYS A 267 -7.38 -6.85 3.06
CA LYS A 267 -6.85 -7.98 2.28
C LYS A 267 -7.18 -7.82 0.80
N GLY A 268 -6.35 -8.37 -0.07
CA GLY A 268 -6.75 -8.66 -1.45
C GLY A 268 -7.25 -10.10 -1.54
N GLN A 269 -8.56 -10.32 -1.56
CA GLN A 269 -9.11 -11.67 -1.55
C GLN A 269 -8.48 -12.53 -2.66
N LEU A 270 -8.24 -13.81 -2.38
CA LEU A 270 -7.79 -14.75 -3.41
C LEU A 270 -8.92 -14.89 -4.44
N PRO A 271 -8.68 -14.64 -5.74
CA PRO A 271 -9.69 -14.90 -6.75
C PRO A 271 -10.11 -16.37 -6.73
N ARG A 272 -11.40 -16.64 -6.90
CA ARG A 272 -11.90 -18.02 -6.99
C ARG A 272 -11.40 -18.66 -8.28
N ALA A 273 -11.62 -17.98 -9.41
CA ALA A 273 -11.18 -18.37 -10.74
C ALA A 273 -10.60 -17.14 -11.46
N GLY A 274 -10.00 -17.35 -12.64
CA GLY A 274 -9.52 -16.26 -13.48
C GLY A 274 -8.31 -15.54 -12.87
N ARG A 275 -8.21 -14.23 -13.12
CA ARG A 275 -7.06 -13.42 -12.66
C ARG A 275 -7.40 -11.94 -12.60
N ARG A 276 -6.81 -11.25 -11.63
CA ARG A 276 -7.00 -9.81 -11.40
C ARG A 276 -5.68 -9.07 -11.51
N LEU A 277 -5.63 -8.03 -12.34
CA LEU A 277 -4.49 -7.11 -12.38
C LEU A 277 -4.80 -5.85 -11.59
N ILE A 278 -3.91 -5.48 -10.67
CA ILE A 278 -4.01 -4.24 -9.92
C ILE A 278 -2.72 -3.44 -10.00
N LEU A 279 -2.86 -2.11 -10.00
CA LEU A 279 -1.78 -1.15 -9.84
C LEU A 279 -1.99 -0.41 -8.52
N THR A 280 -0.90 -0.17 -7.78
CA THR A 280 -0.93 0.56 -6.52
C THR A 280 0.28 1.48 -6.37
N ALA A 281 0.10 2.58 -5.67
CA ALA A 281 1.20 3.34 -5.10
C ALA A 281 0.84 3.84 -3.71
N GLN A 282 1.85 4.06 -2.88
CA GLN A 282 1.68 4.55 -1.52
C GLN A 282 2.20 5.97 -1.38
N TYR A 283 1.45 6.79 -0.65
CA TYR A 283 1.83 8.14 -0.27
C TYR A 283 2.12 8.15 1.22
N ASN A 284 3.39 8.35 1.57
CA ASN A 284 3.88 8.23 2.94
C ASN A 284 4.41 9.55 3.50
N VAL A 285 4.32 9.74 4.82
CA VAL A 285 4.94 10.89 5.51
C VAL A 285 6.48 10.84 5.48
N HIS A 286 7.05 9.64 5.35
CA HIS A 286 8.49 9.41 5.21
C HIS A 286 8.79 8.26 4.24
N SER A 287 10.02 8.20 3.76
CA SER A 287 10.48 7.10 2.91
C SER A 287 10.48 5.77 3.65
N SER A 288 9.92 4.73 3.03
CA SER A 288 9.97 3.33 3.44
C SER A 288 11.12 2.60 2.72
N PRO A 289 11.48 1.37 3.14
CA PRO A 289 12.47 0.58 2.43
C PRO A 289 11.94 -0.09 1.14
N HIS A 290 10.64 0.02 0.83
CA HIS A 290 9.99 -0.77 -0.22
C HIS A 290 10.37 -0.36 -1.65
N THR A 291 10.44 0.93 -1.97
CA THR A 291 10.99 1.34 -3.27
C THR A 291 12.52 1.10 -3.28
N PRO A 292 13.08 0.53 -4.36
CA PRO A 292 14.52 0.39 -4.54
C PRO A 292 15.32 1.69 -4.32
N ARG A 293 16.64 1.56 -4.15
CA ARG A 293 17.51 2.69 -3.76
C ARG A 293 17.81 3.68 -4.87
N GLN A 294 17.62 3.27 -6.12
CA GLN A 294 17.98 4.10 -7.26
C GLN A 294 16.80 4.96 -7.70
N PRO A 295 17.02 6.24 -8.03
CA PRO A 295 16.03 7.02 -8.75
C PRO A 295 15.93 6.51 -10.19
N TRP A 296 14.70 6.32 -10.67
CA TRP A 296 14.38 5.77 -11.98
C TRP A 296 14.08 6.86 -13.03
N LEU A 297 13.63 8.03 -12.56
CA LEU A 297 13.24 9.19 -13.34
C LEU A 297 14.37 10.21 -13.39
N PRO A 298 14.53 10.88 -14.55
CA PRO A 298 15.48 11.96 -14.68
C PRO A 298 15.00 13.19 -13.89
N ARG A 299 15.95 14.07 -13.57
CA ARG A 299 15.72 15.26 -12.72
C ARG A 299 14.81 16.29 -13.38
N ASP A 300 14.78 16.33 -14.70
CA ASP A 300 14.07 17.28 -15.55
C ASP A 300 12.63 16.86 -15.87
N SER A 301 12.11 15.80 -15.25
CA SER A 301 10.68 15.51 -15.35
C SER A 301 9.87 16.70 -14.82
N HIS A 302 8.69 16.92 -15.38
CA HIS A 302 7.79 17.99 -14.94
C HIS A 302 7.09 17.70 -13.59
N PHE A 303 7.35 16.55 -12.97
CA PHE A 303 6.77 16.16 -11.68
C PHE A 303 7.53 16.74 -10.48
N ASP A 304 6.84 16.88 -9.35
CA ASP A 304 7.42 17.43 -8.12
C ASP A 304 8.55 16.53 -7.57
N PRO A 305 9.79 17.05 -7.40
CA PRO A 305 10.94 16.25 -6.98
C PRO A 305 10.90 15.87 -5.48
N ASP A 306 10.14 16.57 -4.64
CA ASP A 306 9.95 16.18 -3.24
C ASP A 306 9.00 15.00 -3.13
N VAL A 307 7.91 15.03 -3.89
CA VAL A 307 6.96 13.90 -3.98
C VAL A 307 7.64 12.66 -4.51
N ASN A 308 8.37 12.82 -5.61
CA ASN A 308 8.99 11.74 -6.36
C ASN A 308 10.42 11.43 -5.89
N ARG A 309 10.84 11.91 -4.72
CA ARG A 309 12.24 11.80 -4.22
C ARG A 309 12.82 10.40 -4.12
N ARG A 310 11.98 9.35 -4.22
CA ARG A 310 12.40 7.94 -4.26
C ARG A 310 12.58 7.40 -5.66
N VAL A 311 11.90 7.99 -6.62
CA VAL A 311 11.91 7.57 -8.02
C VAL A 311 12.58 8.61 -8.90
N MET A 312 12.99 9.79 -8.41
CA MET A 312 13.60 10.86 -9.19
C MET A 312 14.95 11.31 -8.62
N LYS A 313 15.90 11.66 -9.51
CA LYS A 313 17.23 12.18 -9.14
C LYS A 313 17.13 13.52 -8.41
N ARG A 314 17.76 13.63 -7.23
CA ARG A 314 17.89 14.89 -6.48
C ARG A 314 19.00 15.79 -7.07
N ARG A 315 18.88 17.10 -6.82
CA ARG A 315 19.87 18.10 -7.22
C ARG A 315 21.18 17.95 -6.46
#